data_AF-A0A9Q3ETM9-F1
#
_entry.id   AF-A0A9Q3ETM9-F1
#
_cell.length_a   1.000
_cell.length_b   1.000
_cell.length_c   1.000
_cell.angle_alpha   90.00
_cell.angle_beta   90.00
_cell.angle_gamma   90.00
#
_symmetry.space_group_name_H-M   'P 1'
#
loop_
_entity.id
_entity.type
_entity.pdbx_description
1 polymer ?
#
loop_
_entity_poly.entity_id
_entity_poly.type
_entity_poly.pdbx_seq_one_letter_code
_entity_poly.pdbx_strand_id
1 'polypeptide(L)'
;MPKQILMVSSKKDTYKEEFVANQLFEAQTNPSLSPKMINELLDVLLTYNNAFASDKEPLDAAKGNEVDITHNVDRPYPPVLRGPAYPASTKAREALEKHIQELIQLGVLRKVGHNEEIEVKTPVIISWNNDKSRMVGDFRGLNT
;
A
#
# COMPACT_ATOMS: atom_id res chain seq x y z
N MET A 1 15.15 -16.62 -53.24
CA MET A 1 15.39 -16.50 -51.78
C MET A 1 14.80 -15.18 -51.30
N PRO A 2 13.64 -15.17 -50.62
CA PRO A 2 13.07 -13.92 -50.13
C PRO A 2 13.84 -13.44 -48.90
N LYS A 3 14.18 -12.14 -48.88
CA LYS A 3 14.81 -11.47 -47.75
C LYS A 3 13.84 -11.44 -46.58
N GLN A 4 14.23 -12.08 -45.48
CA GLN A 4 13.54 -12.04 -44.20
C GLN A 4 13.72 -10.61 -43.64
N ILE A 5 12.63 -9.84 -43.59
CA ILE A 5 12.60 -8.52 -42.96
C ILE A 5 12.68 -8.77 -41.45
N LEU A 6 13.86 -8.57 -40.88
CA LEU A 6 14.04 -8.44 -39.44
C LEU A 6 13.27 -7.19 -38.99
N MET A 7 12.10 -7.40 -38.37
CA MET A 7 11.40 -6.34 -37.66
C MET A 7 12.29 -5.85 -36.53
N VAL A 8 12.82 -4.64 -36.69
CA VAL A 8 13.48 -3.91 -35.61
C VAL A 8 12.38 -3.46 -34.65
N SER A 9 12.13 -4.26 -33.61
CA SER A 9 11.28 -3.84 -32.49
C SER A 9 11.87 -2.56 -31.90
N SER A 10 11.08 -1.49 -31.83
CA SER A 10 11.56 -0.22 -31.33
C SER A 10 11.74 -0.31 -29.82
N LYS A 11 12.71 0.40 -29.23
CA LYS A 11 12.92 0.42 -27.77
C LYS A 11 11.66 0.76 -26.96
N LYS A 12 10.70 1.50 -27.56
CA LYS A 12 9.42 1.82 -26.93
C LYS A 12 8.50 0.60 -26.82
N ASP A 13 8.51 -0.28 -27.81
CA ASP A 13 7.68 -1.49 -27.82
C ASP A 13 8.14 -2.46 -26.74
N THR A 14 9.46 -2.60 -26.56
CA THR A 14 10.05 -3.41 -25.48
C THR A 14 9.64 -2.93 -24.09
N TYR A 15 9.64 -1.62 -23.84
CA TYR A 15 9.24 -1.07 -22.54
C TYR A 15 7.74 -1.26 -22.25
N LYS A 16 6.89 -1.15 -23.26
CA LYS A 16 5.45 -1.40 -23.13
C LYS A 16 5.15 -2.86 -22.83
N GLU A 17 5.86 -3.79 -23.47
CA GLU A 17 5.76 -5.23 -23.19
C GLU A 17 6.18 -5.56 -21.75
N GLU A 18 7.30 -5.00 -21.28
CA GLU A 18 7.74 -5.14 -19.89
C GLU A 18 6.73 -4.58 -18.89
N PHE A 19 6.14 -3.40 -19.17
CA PHE A 19 5.10 -2.82 -18.32
C PHE A 19 3.87 -3.73 -18.21
N VAL A 20 3.39 -4.26 -19.33
CA VAL A 20 2.24 -5.18 -19.34
C VAL A 20 2.56 -6.45 -18.55
N ALA A 21 3.73 -7.05 -18.78
CA ALA A 21 4.13 -8.29 -18.13
C ALA A 21 4.35 -8.13 -16.62
N ASN A 22 4.84 -6.97 -16.17
CA ASN A 22 5.22 -6.76 -14.77
C ASN A 22 4.16 -6.05 -13.91
N GLN A 23 3.28 -5.25 -14.51
CA GLN A 23 2.28 -4.47 -13.79
C GLN A 23 0.83 -4.85 -14.10
N LEU A 24 0.57 -5.41 -15.29
CA LEU A 24 -0.80 -5.70 -15.75
C LEU A 24 -1.06 -7.19 -15.97
N PHE A 25 -0.22 -8.08 -15.44
CA PHE A 25 -0.34 -9.52 -15.70
C PHE A 25 -1.66 -10.15 -15.19
N GLU A 26 -2.25 -9.60 -14.13
CA GLU A 26 -3.57 -10.00 -13.61
C GLU A 26 -4.71 -9.15 -14.17
N ALA A 27 -4.40 -8.14 -14.98
CA ALA A 27 -5.41 -7.21 -15.48
C ALA A 27 -6.30 -7.91 -16.51
N GLN A 28 -7.60 -7.73 -16.36
CA GLN A 28 -8.59 -8.19 -17.33
C GLN A 28 -9.10 -6.99 -18.11
N THR A 29 -9.18 -7.13 -19.43
CA THR A 29 -9.78 -6.12 -20.30
C THR A 29 -11.18 -6.56 -20.71
N ASN A 30 -12.03 -5.60 -21.03
CA ASN A 30 -13.37 -5.90 -21.52
C ASN A 30 -13.28 -6.58 -22.91
N PRO A 31 -13.91 -7.76 -23.11
CA PRO A 31 -13.84 -8.50 -24.38
C PRO A 31 -14.37 -7.74 -25.60
N SER A 32 -15.18 -6.71 -25.39
CA SER A 32 -15.74 -5.88 -26.47
C SER A 32 -14.76 -4.84 -27.03
N LEU A 33 -13.59 -4.66 -26.40
CA LEU A 33 -12.60 -3.69 -26.85
C LEU A 33 -11.85 -4.22 -28.08
N SER A 34 -11.73 -3.35 -29.10
CA SER A 34 -10.90 -3.67 -30.26
C SER A 34 -9.41 -3.66 -29.89
N PRO A 35 -8.54 -4.38 -30.62
CA PRO A 35 -7.09 -4.36 -30.39
C PRO A 35 -6.47 -2.96 -30.45
N LYS A 36 -7.05 -2.06 -31.25
CA LYS A 36 -6.63 -0.66 -31.33
C LYS A 36 -6.92 0.08 -30.02
N MET A 37 -8.13 -0.07 -29.48
CA MET A 37 -8.53 0.57 -28.22
C MET A 37 -7.72 0.06 -27.03
N ILE A 38 -7.40 -1.24 -27.00
CA ILE A 38 -6.53 -1.82 -25.97
C ILE A 38 -5.14 -1.19 -26.06
N ASN A 39 -4.58 -1.06 -27.27
CA ASN A 39 -3.28 -0.43 -27.44
C ASN A 39 -3.25 1.03 -26.98
N GLU A 40 -4.28 1.81 -27.33
CA GLU A 40 -4.44 3.20 -26.89
C GLU A 40 -4.57 3.28 -25.36
N LEU A 41 -5.34 2.39 -24.74
CA LEU A 41 -5.47 2.30 -23.28
C LEU A 41 -4.11 2.01 -22.62
N LEU A 42 -3.37 1.03 -23.13
CA LEU A 42 -2.04 0.69 -22.62
C LEU A 42 -1.06 1.86 -22.76
N ASP A 43 -1.16 2.64 -23.84
CA ASP A 43 -0.34 3.86 -24.01
C ASP A 43 -0.67 4.92 -22.96
N VAL A 44 -1.95 5.12 -22.63
CA VAL A 44 -2.37 6.04 -21.55
C VAL A 44 -1.88 5.55 -20.19
N LEU A 45 -2.08 4.27 -19.87
CA LEU A 45 -1.63 3.67 -18.61
C LEU A 45 -0.12 3.77 -18.44
N LEU A 46 0.65 3.55 -19.52
CA LEU A 46 2.09 3.70 -19.51
C LEU A 46 2.52 5.16 -19.36
N THR A 47 1.86 6.08 -20.07
CA THR A 47 2.18 7.51 -20.05
C THR A 47 1.94 8.12 -18.67
N TYR A 48 0.89 7.69 -17.98
CA TYR A 48 0.48 8.19 -16.67
C TYR A 48 0.67 7.16 -15.56
N ASN A 49 1.65 6.25 -15.68
CA ASN A 49 1.84 5.15 -14.72
C ASN A 49 1.95 5.63 -13.27
N ASN A 50 2.64 6.74 -13.02
CA ASN A 50 2.84 7.34 -11.70
C ASN A 50 1.57 8.01 -11.13
N ALA A 51 0.50 8.14 -11.91
CA ALA A 51 -0.78 8.67 -11.43
C ALA A 51 -1.68 7.56 -10.83
N PHE A 52 -1.30 6.29 -10.99
CA PHE A 52 -2.03 5.15 -10.46
C PHE A 52 -1.33 4.62 -9.21
N ALA A 53 -2.12 4.09 -8.26
CA ALA A 53 -1.58 3.48 -7.07
C ALA A 53 -0.79 2.21 -7.42
N SER A 54 0.40 2.06 -6.83
CA SER A 54 1.22 0.86 -6.89
C SER A 54 1.50 0.36 -5.47
N ASP A 55 1.71 -0.95 -5.34
CA ASP A 55 2.19 -1.61 -4.13
C ASP A 55 3.73 -1.53 -3.98
N LYS A 56 4.43 -1.00 -4.99
CA LYS A 56 5.90 -0.92 -5.03
C LYS A 56 6.46 0.45 -4.67
N GLU A 57 5.67 1.49 -4.81
CA GLU A 57 6.11 2.86 -4.57
C GLU A 57 5.65 3.34 -3.19
N PRO A 58 6.55 3.93 -2.38
CA PRO A 58 6.19 4.53 -1.11
C PRO A 58 5.10 5.59 -1.26
N LEU A 59 4.17 5.63 -0.30
CA LEU A 59 3.09 6.62 -0.29
C LEU A 59 3.54 7.99 0.23
N ASP A 60 4.78 8.10 0.70
CA ASP A 60 5.38 9.33 1.23
C ASP A 60 5.91 10.29 0.15
N ALA A 61 5.81 9.92 -1.14
CA ALA A 61 6.25 10.75 -2.25
C ALA A 61 5.47 12.09 -2.34
N ALA A 62 4.22 12.11 -1.88
CA ALA A 62 3.42 13.32 -1.79
C ALA A 62 3.60 14.00 -0.42
N LYS A 63 4.28 15.15 -0.41
CA LYS A 63 4.42 15.99 0.80
C LYS A 63 3.10 16.68 1.11
N GLY A 64 2.28 16.06 1.95
CA GLY A 64 1.16 16.71 2.61
C GLY A 64 1.64 17.72 3.66
N ASN A 65 0.74 18.61 4.09
CA ASN A 65 1.00 19.43 5.27
C ASN A 65 1.02 18.53 6.50
N GLU A 66 1.99 18.76 7.40
CA GLU A 66 2.00 18.14 8.71
C GLU A 66 0.76 18.57 9.50
N VAL A 67 0.12 17.62 10.19
CA VAL A 67 -1.11 17.86 10.95
C VAL A 67 -0.78 17.76 12.43
N ASP A 68 -0.89 18.89 13.13
CA ASP A 68 -0.80 18.92 14.58
C ASP A 68 -2.14 18.51 15.20
N ILE A 69 -2.14 17.36 15.88
CA ILE A 69 -3.31 16.86 16.61
C ILE A 69 -3.10 17.15 18.09
N THR A 70 -3.93 18.02 18.66
CA THR A 70 -3.92 18.35 20.09
C THR A 70 -4.95 17.53 20.85
N HIS A 71 -4.57 16.93 21.97
CA HIS A 71 -5.49 16.21 22.85
C HIS A 71 -6.30 17.18 23.73
N ASN A 72 -7.55 16.80 24.03
CA ASN A 72 -8.42 17.55 24.96
C ASN A 72 -8.09 17.28 26.44
N VAL A 73 -7.07 16.48 26.72
CA VAL A 73 -6.65 16.07 28.07
C VAL A 73 -5.17 16.33 28.25
N ASP A 74 -4.81 16.82 29.44
CA ASP A 74 -3.42 17.06 29.81
C ASP A 74 -2.77 15.82 30.42
N ARG A 75 -1.43 15.84 30.47
CA ARG A 75 -0.66 14.80 31.19
C ARG A 75 -0.97 14.86 32.69
N PRO A 76 -1.06 13.71 33.39
CA PRO A 76 -0.84 12.36 32.86
C PRO A 76 -2.05 11.81 32.08
N TYR A 77 -1.79 11.20 30.92
CA TYR A 77 -2.85 10.66 30.08
C TYR A 77 -3.66 9.54 30.76
N PRO A 78 -4.97 9.43 30.47
CA PRO A 78 -5.83 8.38 31.00
C PRO A 78 -5.27 6.96 30.77
N PRO A 79 -5.48 6.00 31.69
CA PRO A 79 -5.01 4.62 31.53
C PRO A 79 -5.49 3.93 30.25
N VAL A 80 -6.65 4.33 29.71
CA VAL A 80 -7.19 3.80 28.45
C VAL A 80 -6.27 4.08 27.25
N LEU A 81 -5.50 5.18 27.29
CA LEU A 81 -4.48 5.53 26.29
C LEU A 81 -3.15 4.79 26.51
N ARG A 82 -3.05 3.92 27.51
CA ARG A 82 -1.85 3.13 27.83
C ARG A 82 -2.18 1.64 27.94
N GLY A 83 -3.28 1.21 27.31
CA GLY A 83 -3.74 -0.17 27.35
C GLY A 83 -2.69 -1.14 26.79
N PRO A 84 -2.54 -2.34 27.40
CA PRO A 84 -1.71 -3.38 26.81
C PRO A 84 -2.30 -3.83 25.47
N ALA A 85 -1.46 -4.41 24.61
CA ALA A 85 -1.94 -5.08 23.41
C ALA A 85 -2.88 -6.23 23.79
N TYR A 86 -3.93 -6.43 22.99
CA TYR A 86 -4.80 -7.59 23.17
C TYR A 86 -4.02 -8.89 22.89
N PRO A 87 -4.33 -9.99 23.60
CA PRO A 87 -3.79 -11.30 23.26
C PRO A 87 -4.15 -11.67 21.82
N ALA A 88 -3.15 -12.05 21.03
CA ALA A 88 -3.31 -12.45 19.64
C ALA A 88 -2.98 -13.93 19.46
N SER A 89 -3.77 -14.64 18.65
CA SER A 89 -3.45 -16.01 18.23
C SER A 89 -2.23 -16.03 17.31
N THR A 90 -1.57 -17.17 17.14
CA THR A 90 -0.42 -17.33 16.23
C THR A 90 -0.76 -16.84 14.82
N LYS A 91 -1.91 -17.26 14.28
CA LYS A 91 -2.41 -16.82 12.96
C LYS A 91 -2.61 -15.30 12.88
N ALA A 92 -3.13 -14.69 13.95
CA ALA A 92 -3.31 -13.24 14.00
C ALA A 92 -1.97 -12.50 14.06
N ARG A 93 -1.00 -13.02 14.82
CA ARG A 93 0.34 -12.41 14.95
C ARG A 93 1.10 -12.45 13.63
N GLU A 94 1.05 -13.56 12.91
CA GLU A 94 1.65 -13.69 11.57
C GLU A 94 1.02 -12.73 10.56
N ALA A 95 -0.31 -12.59 10.58
CA ALA A 95 -1.01 -11.62 9.74
C ALA A 95 -0.62 -10.17 10.10
N LEU A 96 -0.55 -9.83 11.39
CA LEU A 96 -0.11 -8.51 11.85
C LEU A 96 1.30 -8.19 11.38
N GLU A 97 2.24 -9.13 11.54
CA GLU A 97 3.62 -8.94 11.12
C GLU A 97 3.69 -8.60 9.62
N LYS A 98 2.95 -9.34 8.78
CA LYS A 98 2.89 -9.07 7.34
C LYS A 98 2.41 -7.65 7.05
N HIS A 99 1.27 -7.24 7.63
CA HIS A 99 0.71 -5.89 7.42
C HIS A 99 1.65 -4.80 7.94
N ILE A 100 2.29 -5.00 9.09
CA ILE A 100 3.23 -4.03 9.66
C ILE A 100 4.45 -3.85 8.74
N GLN A 101 5.03 -4.94 8.23
CA GLN A 101 6.17 -4.88 7.32
C GLN A 101 5.81 -4.17 6.00
N GLU A 102 4.65 -4.48 5.42
CA GLU A 102 4.15 -3.79 4.21
C GLU A 102 4.00 -2.28 4.45
N LEU A 103 3.39 -1.87 5.58
CA LEU A 103 3.21 -0.45 5.91
C LEU A 103 4.52 0.27 6.23
N ILE A 104 5.53 -0.43 6.76
CA ILE A 104 6.88 0.13 6.92
C ILE A 104 7.53 0.35 5.55
N GLN A 105 7.42 -0.61 4.63
CA GLN A 105 7.97 -0.48 3.28
C GLN A 105 7.31 0.66 2.50
N LEU A 106 6.00 0.87 2.68
CA LEU A 106 5.25 1.96 2.06
C LEU A 106 5.48 3.34 2.73
N GLY A 107 6.27 3.42 3.79
CA GLY A 107 6.54 4.67 4.52
C GLY A 107 5.39 5.16 5.41
N VAL A 108 4.36 4.33 5.64
CA VAL A 108 3.17 4.67 6.45
C VAL A 108 3.44 4.49 7.94
N LEU A 109 4.16 3.44 8.32
CA LEU A 109 4.57 3.18 9.70
C LEU A 109 6.09 3.31 9.84
N ARG A 110 6.54 3.77 10.99
CA ARG A 110 7.95 3.74 11.38
C ARG A 110 8.13 3.04 12.71
N LYS A 111 9.31 2.45 12.90
CA LYS A 111 9.74 2.00 14.23
C LYS A 111 10.09 3.23 15.06
N VAL A 112 9.60 3.25 16.30
CA VAL A 112 9.97 4.25 17.30
C VAL A 112 11.33 3.86 17.88
N GLY A 113 12.26 4.82 17.96
CA GLY A 113 13.62 4.58 18.45
C GLY A 113 13.67 4.33 19.97
N HIS A 114 14.77 3.73 20.44
CA HIS A 114 14.95 3.41 21.87
C HIS A 114 14.90 4.63 22.80
N ASN A 115 15.17 5.83 22.28
CA ASN A 115 15.20 7.08 23.04
C ASN A 115 13.89 7.87 22.93
N GLU A 116 12.90 7.38 22.18
CA GLU A 116 11.61 8.04 22.01
C GLU A 116 10.60 7.46 23.03
N GLU A 117 10.03 8.34 23.86
CA GLU A 117 9.01 7.94 24.82
C GLU A 117 7.64 7.82 24.13
N ILE A 118 6.97 6.67 24.32
CA ILE A 118 5.62 6.44 23.82
C ILE A 118 4.63 6.60 24.97
N GLU A 119 3.97 7.75 25.00
CA GLU A 119 3.01 8.09 26.06
C GLU A 119 1.60 7.56 25.80
N VAL A 120 1.26 7.37 24.51
CA VAL A 120 -0.05 6.90 24.05
C VAL A 120 0.11 5.62 23.24
N LYS A 121 -0.68 4.61 23.57
CA LYS A 121 -0.72 3.30 22.93
C LYS A 121 -2.18 2.91 22.70
N THR A 122 -2.50 2.59 21.46
CA THR A 122 -3.79 2.03 21.06
C THR A 122 -3.59 0.58 20.63
N PRO A 123 -4.39 -0.37 21.14
CA PRO A 123 -4.26 -1.75 20.73
C PRO A 123 -4.67 -1.92 19.26
N VAL A 124 -4.11 -2.94 18.63
CA VAL A 124 -4.37 -3.29 17.23
C VAL A 124 -4.93 -4.71 17.19
N ILE A 125 -5.92 -4.93 16.34
CA ILE A 125 -6.57 -6.23 16.11
C ILE A 125 -6.53 -6.61 14.63
N ILE A 126 -6.77 -7.89 14.34
CA ILE A 126 -7.00 -8.38 12.98
C ILE A 126 -8.47 -8.69 12.80
N SER A 127 -9.03 -8.21 11.69
CA SER A 127 -10.33 -8.64 11.18
C SER A 127 -10.14 -9.54 9.95
N TRP A 128 -10.96 -10.58 9.82
CA TRP A 128 -10.91 -11.55 8.72
C TRP A 128 -12.18 -11.46 7.88
N ASN A 129 -12.03 -11.47 6.56
CA ASN A 129 -13.13 -11.59 5.61
C ASN A 129 -12.67 -12.35 4.36
N ASN A 130 -13.35 -13.45 4.00
CA ASN A 130 -12.99 -14.31 2.86
C ASN A 130 -11.49 -14.65 2.81
N ASP A 131 -10.96 -15.14 3.94
CA ASP A 131 -9.54 -15.47 4.16
C ASP A 131 -8.53 -14.32 4.02
N LYS A 132 -9.01 -13.08 3.81
CA LYS A 132 -8.19 -11.88 3.80
C LYS A 132 -8.21 -11.24 5.19
N SER A 133 -7.03 -10.94 5.72
CA SER A 133 -6.86 -10.23 6.98
C SER A 133 -6.73 -8.72 6.76
N ARG A 134 -7.18 -7.93 7.73
CA ARG A 134 -6.98 -6.48 7.79
C ARG A 134 -6.56 -6.09 9.19
N MET A 135 -5.57 -5.20 9.29
CA MET A 135 -5.16 -4.58 10.53
C MET A 135 -6.10 -3.43 10.91
N VAL A 136 -6.54 -3.38 12.17
CA VAL A 136 -7.49 -2.37 12.67
C VAL A 136 -6.97 -1.81 13.99
N GLY A 137 -6.77 -0.50 14.07
CA GLY A 137 -6.47 0.19 15.32
C GLY A 137 -7.74 0.47 16.13
N ASP A 138 -7.70 0.22 17.43
CA ASP A 138 -8.79 0.59 18.33
C ASP A 138 -8.55 2.00 18.91
N PHE A 139 -9.11 2.99 18.22
CA PHE A 139 -8.98 4.41 18.58
C PHE A 139 -10.08 4.93 19.50
N ARG A 140 -10.93 4.06 20.06
CA ARG A 140 -12.06 4.51 20.90
C ARG A 140 -11.58 5.31 22.11
N GLY A 141 -10.51 4.87 22.78
CA GLY A 141 -9.93 5.61 23.89
C GLY A 141 -9.29 6.95 23.49
N LEU A 142 -8.86 7.07 22.22
CA LEU A 142 -8.27 8.30 21.68
C LEU A 142 -9.33 9.34 21.31
N ASN A 143 -10.52 8.88 20.92
CA ASN A 143 -11.59 9.71 20.36
C ASN A 143 -12.61 10.18 21.41
N THR A 144 -12.46 9.80 22.68
CA THR A 144 -13.28 10.28 23.81
C THR A 144 -12.72 11.56 24.39
#